data_AF-A0A7R9Y068-F1
#
_entry.id   AF-A0A7R9Y068-F1
#
_cell.length_a   1.000
_cell.length_b   1.000
_cell.length_c   1.000
_cell.angle_alpha   90.00
_cell.angle_beta   90.00
_cell.angle_gamma   90.00
#
_symmetry.space_group_name_H-M   'P 1'
#
loop_
_entity.id
_entity.type
_entity.pdbx_description
1 polymer ?
#
loop_
_entity_poly.entity_id
_entity_poly.type
_entity_poly.pdbx_seq_one_letter_code
_entity_poly.pdbx_strand_id
1 'polypeptide(L)'
;PPPPPPPSPPPPPPPPLPPSSRRSQRAERRRDQPGSERRTAMATRLQFENNSDIGVFSLLTNAYCLVAHGGSENFYAAYESELAEHIPVCKVSVAGTRLAGRLCVGNKNGLLMPHTTTDQELLHVRNSLPDSVVVQRVEEKLNALGNCVACNDYVSLVHPDLDRDTEELLADVLGVEVFRQTVADNVVVGSYIRFTNQGGICHPRTSVEDLDELSSLLQVPLVAGTVNRGSDVVGTGLVANDWCAFCGADTTSPELSVIESVLKLRNAQPSAIVTDMRASLIDSVS
;
A
#
# COMPACT_ATOMS: atom_id res chain seq x y z
N PRO A 1 -82.76 -56.68 -22.54
CA PRO A 1 -81.82 -56.19 -21.50
C PRO A 1 -81.06 -57.34 -20.84
N PRO A 2 -79.81 -57.54 -21.27
CA PRO A 2 -78.73 -57.84 -20.34
C PRO A 2 -77.63 -56.75 -20.43
N PRO A 3 -76.99 -56.40 -19.30
CA PRO A 3 -76.06 -55.29 -19.18
C PRO A 3 -74.73 -55.53 -19.89
N PRO A 4 -74.04 -54.46 -20.34
CA PRO A 4 -72.81 -54.53 -21.10
C PRO A 4 -71.62 -54.98 -20.24
N PRO A 5 -70.75 -55.88 -20.75
CA PRO A 5 -69.51 -56.29 -20.11
C PRO A 5 -68.39 -55.23 -20.24
N PRO A 6 -67.35 -55.32 -19.37
CA PRO A 6 -66.61 -54.20 -18.81
C PRO A 6 -65.55 -53.58 -19.73
N PRO A 7 -65.14 -52.32 -19.46
CA PRO A 7 -64.10 -51.64 -20.22
C PRO A 7 -62.72 -52.29 -20.03
N SER A 8 -61.98 -52.34 -21.14
CA SER A 8 -60.61 -52.82 -21.25
C SER A 8 -59.61 -51.96 -20.45
N PRO A 9 -58.52 -52.57 -19.94
CA PRO A 9 -57.53 -51.89 -19.11
C PRO A 9 -56.74 -50.81 -19.89
N PRO A 10 -56.30 -49.74 -19.21
CA PRO A 10 -55.57 -48.65 -19.83
C PRO A 10 -54.17 -49.08 -20.31
N PRO A 11 -53.64 -48.43 -21.37
CA PRO A 11 -52.33 -48.74 -21.92
C PRO A 11 -51.18 -48.42 -20.94
N PRO A 12 -50.04 -49.13 -21.05
CA PRO A 12 -48.90 -48.94 -20.17
C PRO A 12 -48.24 -47.54 -20.34
N PRO A 13 -47.60 -47.01 -19.28
CA PRO A 13 -47.01 -45.68 -19.32
C PRO A 13 -45.79 -45.62 -20.27
N PRO A 14 -45.52 -44.45 -20.87
CA PRO A 14 -44.41 -44.27 -21.80
C PRO A 14 -43.04 -44.38 -21.11
N PRO A 15 -41.97 -44.74 -21.86
CA PRO A 15 -40.63 -44.88 -21.32
C PRO A 15 -40.06 -43.53 -20.83
N PRO A 16 -39.11 -43.55 -19.87
CA PRO A 16 -38.57 -42.33 -19.28
C PRO A 16 -37.78 -41.51 -20.32
N LEU A 17 -38.03 -40.20 -20.31
CA LEU A 17 -37.34 -39.21 -21.12
C LEU A 17 -35.83 -39.18 -20.81
N PRO A 18 -34.96 -38.86 -21.79
CA PRO A 18 -33.53 -38.70 -21.57
C PRO A 18 -33.26 -37.53 -20.60
N PRO A 19 -32.12 -37.51 -19.88
CA PRO A 19 -31.83 -36.47 -18.90
C PRO A 19 -31.46 -35.16 -19.60
N SER A 20 -32.45 -34.44 -20.12
CA SER A 20 -32.31 -33.04 -20.49
C SER A 20 -32.43 -32.16 -19.24
N SER A 21 -31.53 -31.17 -19.16
CA SER A 21 -31.62 -29.96 -18.33
C SER A 21 -31.38 -30.05 -16.81
N ARG A 22 -30.40 -30.83 -16.34
CA ARG A 22 -29.71 -30.52 -15.05
C ARG A 22 -28.19 -30.30 -15.16
N ARG A 23 -27.56 -30.60 -16.30
CA ARG A 23 -26.14 -30.29 -16.55
C ARG A 23 -25.91 -28.92 -17.22
N SER A 24 -26.88 -28.38 -17.96
CA SER A 24 -26.80 -27.05 -18.57
C SER A 24 -27.18 -25.92 -17.61
N GLN A 25 -28.11 -26.12 -16.68
CA GLN A 25 -28.41 -25.09 -15.65
C GLN A 25 -27.34 -24.97 -14.55
N ARG A 26 -26.44 -25.97 -14.42
CA ARG A 26 -25.27 -25.90 -13.53
C ARG A 26 -24.05 -25.25 -14.20
N ALA A 27 -24.10 -25.07 -15.53
CA ALA A 27 -23.07 -24.38 -16.31
C ALA A 27 -23.42 -22.91 -16.56
N GLU A 28 -24.71 -22.54 -16.66
CA GLU A 28 -25.13 -21.12 -16.75
C GLU A 28 -25.15 -20.40 -15.40
N ARG A 29 -25.36 -21.11 -14.27
CA ARG A 29 -25.29 -20.53 -12.91
C ARG A 29 -23.87 -20.37 -12.36
N ARG A 30 -22.86 -20.48 -13.24
CA ARG A 30 -21.43 -20.21 -12.94
C ARG A 30 -20.91 -18.95 -13.66
N ARG A 31 -21.80 -18.10 -14.18
CA ARG A 31 -21.44 -16.82 -14.81
C ARG A 31 -21.80 -15.57 -14.01
N ASP A 32 -22.48 -15.72 -12.87
CA ASP A 32 -22.75 -14.62 -11.92
C ASP A 32 -22.15 -14.94 -10.54
N GLN A 33 -20.86 -15.26 -10.50
CA GLN A 33 -20.08 -14.92 -9.32
C GLN A 33 -19.53 -13.52 -9.57
N PRO A 34 -19.78 -12.52 -8.69
CA PRO A 34 -18.94 -11.34 -8.67
C PRO A 34 -17.54 -11.83 -8.24
N GLY A 35 -16.74 -12.21 -9.24
CA GLY A 35 -15.32 -12.46 -9.14
C GLY A 35 -14.60 -11.14 -8.92
N SER A 36 -14.73 -10.64 -7.70
CA SER A 36 -13.82 -9.73 -7.05
C SER A 36 -14.19 -9.83 -5.58
N GLU A 37 -13.62 -10.84 -4.90
CA GLU A 37 -13.20 -10.56 -3.54
C GLU A 37 -12.33 -9.31 -3.69
N ARG A 38 -12.91 -8.13 -3.43
CA ARG A 38 -12.13 -6.92 -3.20
C ARG A 38 -11.20 -7.32 -2.07
N ARG A 39 -9.97 -7.70 -2.44
CA ARG A 39 -8.94 -8.04 -1.46
C ARG A 39 -8.91 -6.88 -0.52
N THR A 40 -9.26 -7.16 0.73
CA THR A 40 -9.17 -6.19 1.79
C THR A 40 -7.74 -5.70 1.75
N ALA A 41 -7.55 -4.39 1.58
CA ALA A 41 -6.26 -3.73 1.70
C ALA A 41 -5.63 -4.16 3.03
N MET A 42 -4.59 -5.00 2.96
CA MET A 42 -3.93 -5.62 4.11
C MET A 42 -2.44 -5.32 4.06
N ALA A 43 -1.83 -5.22 5.24
CA ALA A 43 -0.39 -5.08 5.33
C ALA A 43 0.28 -6.41 4.92
N THR A 44 1.05 -6.40 3.85
CA THR A 44 1.71 -7.59 3.32
C THR A 44 3.14 -7.68 3.84
N ARG A 45 3.47 -8.83 4.43
CA ARG A 45 4.83 -9.13 4.92
C ARG A 45 5.73 -9.54 3.76
N LEU A 46 6.90 -8.92 3.67
CA LEU A 46 7.89 -9.18 2.63
C LEU A 46 9.31 -9.27 3.17
N GLN A 47 10.16 -9.93 2.39
CA GLN A 47 11.59 -10.06 2.67
C GLN A 47 12.37 -9.93 1.37
N PHE A 48 13.47 -9.18 1.41
CA PHE A 48 14.38 -9.00 0.29
C PHE A 48 15.73 -9.66 0.60
N GLU A 49 16.10 -10.73 -0.11
CA GLU A 49 17.38 -11.44 0.07
C GLU A 49 17.73 -11.76 1.55
N ASN A 50 16.74 -12.17 2.34
CA ASN A 50 16.79 -12.42 3.79
C ASN A 50 16.76 -11.18 4.71
N ASN A 51 16.66 -9.97 4.17
CA ASN A 51 16.47 -8.74 4.94
C ASN A 51 14.99 -8.33 5.03
N SER A 52 14.55 -7.98 6.23
CA SER A 52 13.20 -7.47 6.52
C SER A 52 13.06 -5.95 6.31
N ASP A 53 14.14 -5.24 6.01
CA ASP A 53 14.12 -3.79 5.73
C ASP A 53 13.71 -3.45 4.29
N ILE A 54 12.47 -3.75 3.94
CA ILE A 54 11.96 -3.59 2.57
C ILE A 54 11.95 -2.14 2.06
N GLY A 55 11.82 -1.14 2.94
CA GLY A 55 11.84 0.29 2.61
C GLY A 55 13.22 0.81 2.25
N VAL A 56 14.27 0.01 2.46
CA VAL A 56 15.59 0.29 1.88
C VAL A 56 15.58 0.05 0.36
N PHE A 57 14.87 -0.98 -0.07
CA PHE A 57 14.90 -1.50 -1.44
C PHE A 57 13.73 -1.02 -2.29
N SER A 58 12.70 -0.44 -1.69
CA SER A 58 11.47 -0.04 -2.39
C SER A 58 11.01 1.34 -1.98
N LEU A 59 10.40 2.05 -2.92
CA LEU A 59 9.69 3.31 -2.71
C LEU A 59 8.27 3.11 -3.21
N LEU A 60 7.29 3.39 -2.37
CA LEU A 60 5.88 3.27 -2.72
C LEU A 60 5.22 4.64 -2.61
N THR A 61 4.53 5.03 -3.68
CA THR A 61 3.72 6.25 -3.73
C THR A 61 2.30 5.92 -4.20
N ASN A 62 1.43 6.93 -4.26
CA ASN A 62 0.10 6.80 -4.82
C ASN A 62 0.07 6.73 -6.37
N ALA A 63 1.16 7.05 -7.07
CA ALA A 63 1.18 7.04 -8.55
C ALA A 63 2.08 5.97 -9.15
N TYR A 64 3.13 5.56 -8.44
CA TYR A 64 4.13 4.59 -8.91
C TYR A 64 4.82 3.89 -7.75
N CYS A 65 5.39 2.73 -8.03
CA CYS A 65 6.25 2.01 -7.12
C CYS A 65 7.61 1.76 -7.77
N LEU A 66 8.68 2.08 -7.04
CA LEU A 66 10.05 1.73 -7.43
C LEU A 66 10.51 0.56 -6.60
N VAL A 67 11.10 -0.43 -7.26
CA VAL A 67 11.63 -1.62 -6.61
C VAL A 67 13.06 -1.84 -7.09
N ALA A 68 13.97 -2.10 -6.16
CA ALA A 68 15.36 -2.37 -6.47
C ALA A 68 15.51 -3.58 -7.40
N HIS A 69 16.48 -3.51 -8.30
CA HIS A 69 16.89 -4.65 -9.11
C HIS A 69 17.59 -5.73 -8.25
N GLY A 70 17.50 -7.00 -8.66
CA GLY A 70 18.14 -8.12 -7.98
C GLY A 70 17.35 -8.74 -6.83
N GLY A 71 16.04 -8.45 -6.73
CA GLY A 71 15.14 -9.14 -5.80
C GLY A 71 14.74 -10.54 -6.29
N SER A 72 14.17 -11.34 -5.38
CA SER A 72 13.55 -12.61 -5.76
C SER A 72 12.25 -12.37 -6.53
N GLU A 73 11.86 -13.33 -7.39
CA GLU A 73 10.57 -13.27 -8.08
C GLU A 73 9.40 -13.18 -7.10
N ASN A 74 9.52 -13.83 -5.93
CA ASN A 74 8.52 -13.73 -4.86
C ASN A 74 8.32 -12.30 -4.37
N PHE A 75 9.41 -11.52 -4.26
CA PHE A 75 9.34 -10.12 -3.84
C PHE A 75 8.61 -9.28 -4.89
N TYR A 76 8.98 -9.42 -6.17
CA TYR A 76 8.30 -8.71 -7.24
C TYR A 76 6.83 -9.12 -7.39
N ALA A 77 6.54 -10.42 -7.29
CA ALA A 77 5.19 -10.96 -7.40
C ALA A 77 4.25 -10.41 -6.32
N ALA A 78 4.75 -10.15 -5.10
CA ALA A 78 3.94 -9.55 -4.05
C ALA A 78 3.55 -8.10 -4.36
N TYR A 79 4.51 -7.28 -4.83
CA TYR A 79 4.23 -5.92 -5.28
C TYR A 79 3.29 -5.92 -6.48
N GLU A 80 3.59 -6.73 -7.50
CA GLU A 80 2.77 -6.84 -8.71
C GLU A 80 1.36 -7.36 -8.38
N SER A 81 1.20 -8.28 -7.43
CA SER A 81 -0.13 -8.82 -7.08
C SER A 81 -1.07 -7.81 -6.42
N GLU A 82 -0.53 -6.85 -5.69
CA GLU A 82 -1.32 -5.84 -4.97
C GLU A 82 -1.41 -4.51 -5.73
N LEU A 83 -0.41 -4.21 -6.57
CA LEU A 83 -0.27 -2.88 -7.19
C LEU A 83 -0.54 -2.86 -8.69
N ALA A 84 -0.38 -3.98 -9.43
CA ALA A 84 -0.35 -3.94 -10.89
C ALA A 84 -1.66 -3.45 -11.53
N GLU A 85 -2.79 -3.49 -10.82
CA GLU A 85 -4.06 -2.95 -11.31
C GLU A 85 -4.12 -1.41 -11.25
N HIS A 86 -3.36 -0.79 -10.34
CA HIS A 86 -3.48 0.64 -10.03
C HIS A 86 -2.24 1.47 -10.37
N ILE A 87 -1.04 0.95 -10.10
CA ILE A 87 0.21 1.70 -10.27
C ILE A 87 1.31 0.85 -10.94
N PRO A 88 2.16 1.46 -11.78
CA PRO A 88 3.29 0.78 -12.38
C PRO A 88 4.36 0.44 -11.34
N VAL A 89 4.79 -0.83 -11.34
CA VAL A 89 5.92 -1.32 -10.53
C VAL A 89 7.18 -1.31 -11.38
N CYS A 90 8.07 -0.36 -11.13
CA CYS A 90 9.27 -0.13 -11.91
C CYS A 90 10.49 -0.75 -11.23
N LYS A 91 11.17 -1.67 -11.91
CA LYS A 91 12.43 -2.27 -11.44
C LYS A 91 13.58 -1.33 -11.78
N VAL A 92 14.25 -0.78 -10.78
CA VAL A 92 15.26 0.27 -10.95
C VAL A 92 16.54 -0.03 -10.18
N SER A 93 17.65 0.46 -10.71
CA SER A 93 18.90 0.66 -9.99
C SER A 93 19.10 2.17 -9.85
N VAL A 94 19.69 2.59 -8.74
CA VAL A 94 20.00 4.02 -8.51
C VAL A 94 21.46 4.12 -8.16
N ALA A 95 22.23 4.82 -8.99
CA ALA A 95 23.68 4.95 -8.87
C ALA A 95 24.41 3.59 -8.86
N GLY A 96 23.90 2.61 -9.61
CA GLY A 96 24.44 1.25 -9.62
C GLY A 96 24.20 0.45 -8.33
N THR A 97 23.34 0.94 -7.43
CA THR A 97 23.01 0.29 -6.16
C THR A 97 21.57 -0.20 -6.12
N ARG A 98 21.29 -1.10 -5.17
CA ARG A 98 19.96 -1.66 -4.90
C ARG A 98 19.18 -0.85 -3.85
N LEU A 99 19.61 0.36 -3.51
CA LEU A 99 19.09 1.12 -2.37
C LEU A 99 18.06 2.18 -2.81
N ALA A 100 17.14 1.81 -3.69
CA ALA A 100 16.20 2.74 -4.31
C ALA A 100 15.36 3.52 -3.29
N GLY A 101 14.89 2.86 -2.23
CA GLY A 101 14.05 3.48 -1.20
C GLY A 101 14.78 4.45 -0.26
N ARG A 102 16.11 4.32 -0.13
CA ARG A 102 16.93 5.27 0.64
C ARG A 102 17.44 6.43 -0.19
N LEU A 103 17.73 6.17 -1.47
CA LEU A 103 18.34 7.16 -2.34
C LEU A 103 17.30 8.08 -2.98
N CYS A 104 16.09 7.59 -3.22
CA CYS A 104 15.02 8.37 -3.85
C CYS A 104 13.96 8.79 -2.84
N VAL A 105 13.30 9.90 -3.14
CA VAL A 105 12.10 10.36 -2.44
C VAL A 105 11.10 10.86 -3.47
N GLY A 106 9.82 10.63 -3.23
CA GLY A 106 8.80 11.01 -4.20
C GLY A 106 7.40 10.87 -3.67
N ASN A 107 6.49 11.57 -4.33
CA ASN A 107 5.05 11.50 -4.11
C ASN A 107 4.36 11.28 -5.47
N LYS A 108 3.04 11.45 -5.55
CA LYS A 108 2.33 11.27 -6.82
C LYS A 108 2.70 12.28 -7.93
N ASN A 109 3.27 13.43 -7.57
CA ASN A 109 3.55 14.54 -8.48
C ASN A 109 4.99 14.51 -9.00
N GLY A 110 5.94 14.02 -8.19
CA GLY A 110 7.35 14.09 -8.51
C GLY A 110 8.18 12.98 -7.90
N LEU A 111 9.36 12.77 -8.49
CA LEU A 111 10.38 11.84 -8.03
C LEU A 111 11.74 12.55 -8.05
N LEU A 112 12.41 12.54 -6.91
CA LEU A 112 13.76 13.05 -6.73
C LEU A 112 14.75 11.92 -6.62
N MET A 113 15.79 12.03 -7.44
CA MET A 113 16.89 11.07 -7.51
C MET A 113 18.21 11.78 -7.17
N PRO A 114 19.21 11.08 -6.62
CA PRO A 114 20.51 11.68 -6.33
C PRO A 114 21.26 12.02 -7.63
N HIS A 115 22.15 13.00 -7.56
CA HIS A 115 23.03 13.40 -8.67
C HIS A 115 23.91 12.25 -9.20
N THR A 116 24.18 11.23 -8.38
CA THR A 116 24.95 10.02 -8.75
C THR A 116 24.20 9.07 -9.67
N THR A 117 22.91 9.31 -9.92
CA THR A 117 22.08 8.48 -10.83
C THR A 117 22.57 8.62 -12.26
N THR A 118 22.77 7.50 -12.95
CA THR A 118 23.23 7.50 -14.34
C THR A 118 22.14 7.95 -15.32
N ASP A 119 22.52 8.40 -16.52
CA ASP A 119 21.57 8.81 -17.56
C ASP A 119 20.70 7.65 -18.06
N GLN A 120 21.24 6.43 -18.06
CA GLN A 120 20.48 5.23 -18.42
C GLN A 120 19.40 4.93 -17.37
N GLU A 121 19.74 5.00 -16.08
CA GLU A 121 18.77 4.81 -14.99
C GLU A 121 17.66 5.87 -15.04
N LEU A 122 18.03 7.13 -15.26
CA LEU A 122 17.06 8.23 -15.35
C LEU A 122 16.13 8.11 -16.57
N LEU A 123 16.66 7.72 -17.73
CA LEU A 123 15.85 7.43 -18.92
C LEU A 123 14.90 6.26 -18.68
N HIS A 124 15.37 5.19 -18.04
CA HIS A 124 14.55 4.03 -17.71
C HIS A 124 13.39 4.40 -16.78
N VAL A 125 13.66 5.19 -15.74
CA VAL A 125 12.65 5.72 -14.81
C VAL A 125 11.64 6.58 -15.58
N ARG A 126 12.08 7.55 -16.37
CA ARG A 126 11.19 8.42 -17.15
C ARG A 126 10.29 7.67 -18.14
N ASN A 127 10.80 6.60 -18.76
CA ASN A 127 10.01 5.80 -19.69
C ASN A 127 8.99 4.88 -18.99
N SER A 128 9.20 4.57 -17.71
CA SER A 128 8.37 3.63 -16.95
C SER A 128 7.32 4.33 -16.09
N LEU A 129 7.57 5.58 -15.67
CA LEU A 129 6.63 6.37 -14.90
C LEU A 129 5.61 7.08 -15.80
N PRO A 130 4.42 7.41 -15.26
CA PRO A 130 3.45 8.21 -15.98
C PRO A 130 3.97 9.64 -16.22
N ASP A 131 3.59 10.23 -17.36
CA ASP A 131 4.02 11.58 -17.78
C ASP A 131 3.66 12.70 -16.79
N SER A 132 2.74 12.44 -15.86
CA SER A 132 2.37 13.37 -14.79
C SER A 132 3.46 13.54 -13.73
N VAL A 133 4.41 12.61 -13.63
CA VAL A 133 5.44 12.61 -12.59
C VAL A 133 6.70 13.31 -13.10
N VAL A 134 7.08 14.39 -12.43
CA VAL A 134 8.33 15.11 -12.73
C VAL A 134 9.51 14.39 -12.09
N VAL A 135 10.42 13.88 -12.92
CA VAL A 135 11.65 13.22 -12.46
C VAL A 135 12.83 14.17 -12.55
N GLN A 136 13.40 14.53 -11.40
CA GLN A 136 14.49 15.50 -11.29
C GLN A 136 15.67 14.95 -10.45
N ARG A 137 16.90 15.32 -10.83
CA ARG A 137 18.10 15.02 -10.04
C ARG A 137 18.39 16.14 -9.05
N VAL A 138 18.87 15.76 -7.88
CA VAL A 138 19.23 16.67 -6.79
C VAL A 138 20.67 16.43 -6.37
N GLU A 139 21.43 17.52 -6.26
CA GLU A 139 22.75 17.49 -5.65
C GLU A 139 22.62 17.81 -4.16
N GLU A 140 22.58 16.76 -3.34
CA GLU A 140 22.57 16.88 -1.89
C GLU A 140 23.85 16.25 -1.31
N LYS A 141 24.47 16.93 -0.34
CA LYS A 141 25.80 16.55 0.20
C LYS A 141 25.72 15.97 1.61
N LEU A 142 24.64 16.20 2.34
CA LEU A 142 24.51 15.77 3.74
C LEU A 142 24.35 14.25 3.86
N ASN A 143 23.34 13.69 3.20
CA ASN A 143 22.99 12.28 3.29
C ASN A 143 22.11 11.87 2.09
N ALA A 144 21.73 10.60 2.02
CA ALA A 144 20.76 10.11 1.06
C ALA A 144 19.39 10.79 1.24
N LEU A 145 18.76 11.18 0.13
CA LEU A 145 17.50 11.94 0.13
C LEU A 145 16.38 11.24 0.89
N GLY A 146 16.21 9.93 0.72
CA GLY A 146 15.18 9.14 1.41
C GLY A 146 15.42 8.96 2.91
N ASN A 147 16.60 9.32 3.42
CA ASN A 147 16.88 9.40 4.86
C ASN A 147 16.53 10.79 5.40
N CYS A 148 16.87 11.84 4.65
CA CYS A 148 16.63 13.23 5.07
C CYS A 148 15.19 13.70 4.88
N VAL A 149 14.41 13.04 4.03
CA VAL A 149 13.10 13.52 3.61
C VAL A 149 12.03 12.44 3.83
N ALA A 150 10.92 12.84 4.44
CA ALA A 150 9.70 12.06 4.53
C ALA A 150 8.53 12.89 3.98
N CYS A 151 7.83 12.40 2.97
CA CYS A 151 6.78 13.17 2.29
C CYS A 151 5.49 12.37 2.12
N ASN A 152 4.37 13.08 2.11
CA ASN A 152 3.11 12.63 1.54
C ASN A 152 2.77 13.50 0.31
N ASP A 153 1.50 13.51 -0.14
CA ASP A 153 1.10 14.30 -1.30
C ASP A 153 0.90 15.80 -1.03
N TYR A 154 0.96 16.25 0.23
CA TYR A 154 0.63 17.61 0.66
C TYR A 154 1.76 18.31 1.43
N VAL A 155 2.49 17.55 2.24
CA VAL A 155 3.47 18.00 3.22
C VAL A 155 4.71 17.11 3.18
N SER A 156 5.87 17.73 3.37
CA SER A 156 7.16 17.06 3.49
C SER A 156 7.90 17.51 4.75
N LEU A 157 8.40 16.55 5.51
CA LEU A 157 9.35 16.79 6.59
C LEU A 157 10.77 16.60 6.08
N VAL A 158 11.64 17.53 6.41
CA VAL A 158 13.04 17.52 6.00
C VAL A 158 13.99 17.71 7.18
N HIS A 159 15.23 17.27 6.96
CA HIS A 159 16.34 17.52 7.86
C HIS A 159 16.50 19.03 8.15
N PRO A 160 16.70 19.46 9.40
CA PRO A 160 16.80 20.89 9.75
C PRO A 160 17.92 21.65 9.03
N ASP A 161 19.07 20.98 8.84
CA ASP A 161 20.25 21.56 8.18
C ASP A 161 20.23 21.43 6.64
N LEU A 162 19.10 21.04 6.03
CA LEU A 162 19.03 20.90 4.57
C LEU A 162 19.27 22.24 3.87
N ASP A 163 19.99 22.19 2.74
CA ASP A 163 20.26 23.37 1.91
C ASP A 163 18.95 23.97 1.37
N ARG A 164 18.88 25.30 1.34
CA ARG A 164 17.67 26.02 0.88
C ARG A 164 17.34 25.72 -0.57
N ASP A 165 18.35 25.61 -1.42
CA ASP A 165 18.19 25.27 -2.83
C ASP A 165 17.54 23.87 -2.99
N THR A 166 17.92 22.92 -2.14
CA THR A 166 17.32 21.57 -2.11
C THR A 166 15.87 21.62 -1.61
N GLU A 167 15.59 22.43 -0.60
CA GLU A 167 14.24 22.64 -0.05
C GLU A 167 13.28 23.25 -1.08
N GLU A 168 13.72 24.28 -1.81
CA GLU A 168 12.93 24.90 -2.88
C GLU A 168 12.63 23.90 -4.00
N LEU A 169 13.65 23.13 -4.41
CA LEU A 169 13.48 22.10 -5.43
C LEU A 169 12.52 20.98 -4.98
N LEU A 170 12.57 20.60 -3.69
CA LEU A 170 11.61 19.65 -3.10
C LEU A 170 10.18 20.19 -3.18
N ALA A 171 9.96 21.44 -2.79
CA ALA A 171 8.65 22.07 -2.83
C ALA A 171 8.12 22.17 -4.27
N ASP A 172 8.96 22.55 -5.23
CA ASP A 172 8.57 22.73 -6.63
C ASP A 172 8.28 21.40 -7.34
N VAL A 173 9.13 20.39 -7.15
CA VAL A 173 8.99 19.10 -7.86
C VAL A 173 7.88 18.24 -7.25
N LEU A 174 7.78 18.20 -5.93
CA LEU A 174 6.75 17.42 -5.24
C LEU A 174 5.44 18.19 -5.12
N GLY A 175 5.45 19.51 -5.21
CA GLY A 175 4.26 20.34 -5.03
C GLY A 175 3.70 20.26 -3.62
N VAL A 176 4.58 20.28 -2.61
CA VAL A 176 4.23 20.10 -1.19
C VAL A 176 4.83 21.20 -0.32
N GLU A 177 4.22 21.46 0.82
CA GLU A 177 4.80 22.34 1.83
C GLU A 177 5.92 21.62 2.57
N VAL A 178 7.08 22.26 2.67
CA VAL A 178 8.26 21.67 3.31
C VAL A 178 8.43 22.25 4.71
N PHE A 179 8.58 21.38 5.71
CA PHE A 179 8.85 21.75 7.09
C PHE A 179 10.13 21.08 7.60
N ARG A 180 10.99 21.89 8.22
CA ARG A 180 12.18 21.45 8.91
C ARG A 180 11.80 21.00 10.31
N GLN A 181 11.94 19.71 10.60
CA GLN A 181 11.57 19.16 11.91
C GLN A 181 12.44 17.96 12.30
N THR A 182 12.48 17.64 13.59
CA THR A 182 13.14 16.44 14.13
C THR A 182 12.13 15.45 14.70
N VAL A 183 12.46 14.17 14.68
CA VAL A 183 11.60 13.10 15.25
C VAL A 183 12.36 12.39 16.37
N ALA A 184 11.88 12.52 17.60
CA ALA A 184 12.53 11.94 18.80
C ALA A 184 14.03 12.29 18.91
N ASP A 185 14.36 13.58 18.80
CA ASP A 185 15.72 14.13 18.76
C ASP A 185 16.61 13.65 17.59
N ASN A 186 16.04 12.94 16.62
CA ASN A 186 16.75 12.54 15.42
C ASN A 186 16.47 13.50 14.27
N VAL A 187 17.55 13.89 13.60
CA VAL A 187 17.53 14.76 12.41
C VAL A 187 17.16 14.01 11.12
N VAL A 188 17.27 12.68 11.11
CA VAL A 188 17.06 11.82 9.93
C VAL A 188 15.60 11.38 9.83
N VAL A 189 14.70 12.33 9.52
CA VAL A 189 13.25 12.11 9.57
C VAL A 189 12.79 10.92 8.72
N GLY A 190 13.29 10.76 7.48
CA GLY A 190 12.89 9.69 6.56
C GLY A 190 13.16 8.26 7.06
N SER A 191 14.07 8.09 8.01
CA SER A 191 14.32 6.80 8.65
C SER A 191 13.37 6.53 9.82
N TYR A 192 12.95 7.57 10.54
CA TYR A 192 12.24 7.44 11.82
C TYR A 192 10.74 7.71 11.73
N ILE A 193 10.25 8.24 10.61
CA ILE A 193 8.81 8.44 10.37
C ILE A 193 8.42 7.92 8.99
N ARG A 194 7.25 7.27 8.93
CA ARG A 194 6.53 7.03 7.67
C ARG A 194 5.09 7.41 7.82
N PHE A 195 4.61 8.23 6.91
CA PHE A 195 3.24 8.70 6.90
C PHE A 195 2.71 8.71 5.46
N THR A 196 1.41 8.54 5.34
CA THR A 196 0.64 8.65 4.11
C THR A 196 -0.35 9.81 4.25
N ASN A 197 -1.31 9.95 3.33
CA ASN A 197 -2.33 10.99 3.45
C ASN A 197 -3.37 10.67 4.55
N GLN A 198 -3.37 9.44 5.08
CA GLN A 198 -4.39 8.97 6.00
C GLN A 198 -3.92 8.91 7.46
N GLY A 199 -2.62 8.72 7.68
CA GLY A 199 -2.00 8.58 8.98
C GLY A 199 -0.51 8.22 8.86
N GLY A 200 0.16 8.07 10.00
CA GLY A 200 1.57 7.73 10.01
C GLY A 200 2.07 7.12 11.31
N ILE A 201 3.26 6.55 11.24
CA ILE A 201 3.96 5.93 12.35
C ILE A 201 5.30 6.62 12.52
N CYS A 202 5.60 6.98 13.75
CA CYS A 202 6.89 7.54 14.14
C CYS A 202 7.64 6.61 15.08
N HIS A 203 8.89 6.98 15.35
CA HIS A 203 9.77 6.31 16.30
C HIS A 203 9.09 6.12 17.67
N PRO A 204 9.28 4.96 18.33
CA PRO A 204 8.56 4.58 19.56
C PRO A 204 8.88 5.46 20.78
N ARG A 205 10.02 6.15 20.79
CA ARG A 205 10.40 7.07 21.90
C ARG A 205 10.00 8.53 21.64
N THR A 206 9.18 8.80 20.62
CA THR A 206 8.64 10.14 20.37
C THR A 206 7.72 10.51 21.54
N SER A 207 7.88 11.72 22.08
CA SER A 207 7.03 12.17 23.19
C SER A 207 5.60 12.40 22.71
N VAL A 208 4.63 12.40 23.63
CA VAL A 208 3.23 12.69 23.28
C VAL A 208 3.07 14.13 22.79
N GLU A 209 3.86 15.06 23.34
CA GLU A 209 3.87 16.46 22.92
C GLU A 209 4.37 16.60 21.47
N ASP A 210 5.49 15.95 21.12
CA ASP A 210 6.03 15.96 19.75
C ASP A 210 5.06 15.27 18.77
N LEU A 211 4.40 14.20 19.20
CA LEU A 211 3.38 13.51 18.41
C LEU A 211 2.20 14.43 18.06
N ASP A 212 1.69 15.17 19.04
CA ASP A 212 0.58 16.10 18.84
C ASP A 212 0.99 17.30 17.99
N GLU A 213 2.22 17.79 18.13
CA GLU A 213 2.79 18.83 17.27
C GLU A 213 2.92 18.35 15.82
N LEU A 214 3.54 17.18 15.60
CA LEU A 214 3.70 16.59 14.26
C LEU A 214 2.36 16.23 13.62
N SER A 215 1.40 15.73 14.40
CA SER A 215 0.04 15.43 13.94
C SER A 215 -0.70 16.70 13.51
N SER A 216 -0.53 17.78 14.27
CA SER A 216 -1.09 19.10 13.93
C SER A 216 -0.41 19.72 12.71
N LEU A 217 0.90 19.50 12.53
CA LEU A 217 1.64 19.98 11.38
C LEU A 217 1.25 19.23 10.10
N LEU A 218 1.22 17.90 10.15
CA LEU A 218 0.92 17.05 9.00
C LEU A 218 -0.59 16.92 8.70
N GLN A 219 -1.45 17.34 9.64
CA GLN A 219 -2.91 17.19 9.58
C GLN A 219 -3.37 15.72 9.45
N VAL A 220 -2.54 14.77 9.89
CA VAL A 220 -2.84 13.33 9.86
C VAL A 220 -2.54 12.69 11.22
N PRO A 221 -3.31 11.67 11.64
CA PRO A 221 -3.06 11.00 12.91
C PRO A 221 -1.72 10.26 12.90
N LEU A 222 -0.90 10.52 13.91
CA LEU A 222 0.37 9.84 14.13
C LEU A 222 0.32 8.94 15.35
N VAL A 223 1.01 7.81 15.28
CA VAL A 223 1.17 6.87 16.39
C VAL A 223 2.64 6.48 16.53
N ALA A 224 3.15 6.45 17.76
CA ALA A 224 4.45 5.87 18.05
C ALA A 224 4.38 4.34 18.00
N GLY A 225 5.24 3.72 17.20
CA GLY A 225 5.22 2.27 17.00
C GLY A 225 6.57 1.71 16.54
N THR A 226 6.65 0.39 16.49
CA THR A 226 7.81 -0.35 16.01
C THR A 226 7.45 -1.22 14.82
N VAL A 227 8.46 -1.61 14.06
CA VAL A 227 8.37 -2.55 12.94
C VAL A 227 9.39 -3.67 13.12
N ASN A 228 9.27 -4.79 12.41
CA ASN A 228 10.27 -5.85 12.44
C ASN A 228 10.64 -6.35 13.85
N ARG A 229 9.65 -6.60 14.71
CA ARG A 229 9.84 -7.13 16.07
C ARG A 229 10.63 -6.19 16.99
N GLY A 230 10.21 -4.92 17.03
CA GLY A 230 10.78 -3.92 17.94
C GLY A 230 11.88 -3.03 17.34
N SER A 231 12.06 -3.04 16.02
CA SER A 231 12.93 -2.07 15.35
C SER A 231 12.32 -0.68 15.44
N ASP A 232 13.16 0.29 15.80
CA ASP A 232 12.83 1.70 15.96
C ASP A 232 12.93 2.48 14.65
N VAL A 233 13.48 1.86 13.60
CA VAL A 233 13.68 2.45 12.27
C VAL A 233 12.46 2.21 11.36
N VAL A 234 11.34 2.78 11.79
CA VAL A 234 10.29 3.40 10.95
C VAL A 234 10.29 3.04 9.45
N GLY A 235 10.97 3.92 8.71
CA GLY A 235 10.93 3.99 7.26
C GLY A 235 11.73 2.95 6.50
N THR A 236 12.38 2.02 7.20
CA THR A 236 13.15 0.92 6.61
C THR A 236 12.32 -0.34 6.61
N GLY A 237 11.53 -0.56 7.66
CA GLY A 237 10.71 -1.75 7.80
C GLY A 237 9.31 -1.60 7.20
N LEU A 238 8.88 -0.39 6.83
CA LEU A 238 7.54 -0.10 6.33
C LEU A 238 7.58 0.81 5.10
N VAL A 239 6.83 0.43 4.07
CA VAL A 239 6.46 1.30 2.95
C VAL A 239 4.96 1.23 2.77
N ALA A 240 4.31 2.38 2.59
CA ALA A 240 2.87 2.46 2.53
C ALA A 240 2.42 3.53 1.54
N ASN A 241 1.27 3.28 0.92
CA ASN A 241 0.46 4.27 0.25
C ASN A 241 -0.92 4.31 0.91
N ASP A 242 -1.88 4.98 0.28
CA ASP A 242 -3.22 5.17 0.86
C ASP A 242 -4.07 3.88 0.90
N TRP A 243 -3.70 2.81 0.21
CA TRP A 243 -4.52 1.59 0.12
C TRP A 243 -3.75 0.28 0.33
N CYS A 244 -2.44 0.31 0.44
CA CYS A 244 -1.57 -0.83 0.64
C CYS A 244 -0.44 -0.43 1.59
N ALA A 245 -0.03 -1.38 2.43
CA ALA A 245 1.24 -1.29 3.13
C ALA A 245 2.01 -2.59 2.93
N PHE A 246 3.31 -2.46 2.78
CA PHE A 246 4.23 -3.57 2.85
C PHE A 246 5.08 -3.35 4.09
N CYS A 247 5.33 -4.43 4.82
CA CYS A 247 6.22 -4.42 5.98
C CYS A 247 7.22 -5.58 5.90
N GLY A 248 8.28 -5.54 6.69
CA GLY A 248 9.21 -6.65 6.78
C GLY A 248 8.60 -7.93 7.37
N ALA A 249 9.17 -9.07 6.99
CA ALA A 249 8.68 -10.39 7.37
C ALA A 249 8.64 -10.64 8.88
N ASP A 250 9.55 -10.02 9.63
CA ASP A 250 9.64 -10.14 11.09
C ASP A 250 8.58 -9.31 11.85
N THR A 251 7.79 -8.50 11.14
CA THR A 251 6.77 -7.64 11.78
C THR A 251 5.69 -8.49 12.47
N THR A 252 5.54 -8.28 13.77
CA THR A 252 4.64 -9.07 14.62
C THR A 252 3.17 -8.72 14.38
N SER A 253 2.25 -9.62 14.75
CA SER A 253 0.80 -9.39 14.57
C SER A 253 0.26 -8.15 15.32
N PRO A 254 0.75 -7.83 16.54
CA PRO A 254 0.39 -6.57 17.20
C PRO A 254 0.87 -5.34 16.42
N GLU A 255 2.12 -5.33 15.95
CA GLU A 255 2.67 -4.22 15.14
C GLU A 255 1.86 -4.03 13.85
N LEU A 256 1.54 -5.12 13.15
CA LEU A 256 0.67 -5.09 11.97
C LEU A 256 -0.71 -4.49 12.26
N SER A 257 -1.31 -4.84 13.39
CA SER A 257 -2.64 -4.33 13.77
C SER A 257 -2.61 -2.81 14.00
N VAL A 258 -1.50 -2.28 14.54
CA VAL A 258 -1.29 -0.85 14.70
C VAL A 258 -1.12 -0.17 13.34
N ILE A 259 -0.29 -0.74 12.46
CA ILE A 259 -0.04 -0.22 11.10
C ILE A 259 -1.34 -0.14 10.29
N GLU A 260 -2.13 -1.22 10.27
CA GLU A 260 -3.37 -1.27 9.50
C GLU A 260 -4.44 -0.30 10.05
N SER A 261 -4.43 -0.06 11.37
CA SER A 261 -5.35 0.86 12.03
C SER A 261 -5.00 2.33 11.72
N VAL A 262 -3.74 2.72 11.89
CA VAL A 262 -3.31 4.11 11.74
C VAL A 262 -3.32 4.54 10.27
N LEU A 263 -2.92 3.65 9.35
CA LEU A 263 -2.96 3.90 7.91
C LEU A 263 -4.35 3.69 7.31
N LYS A 264 -5.35 3.32 8.12
CA LYS A 264 -6.75 3.16 7.71
C LYS A 264 -6.97 2.19 6.54
N LEU A 265 -6.07 1.22 6.34
CA LEU A 265 -6.12 0.25 5.24
C LEU A 265 -7.38 -0.64 5.30
N ARG A 266 -7.89 -0.90 6.51
CA ARG A 266 -9.11 -1.69 6.71
C ARG A 266 -10.42 -0.94 6.43
N ASN A 267 -10.37 0.33 6.02
CA ASN A 267 -11.58 1.15 5.83
C ASN A 267 -12.35 0.90 4.53
N ALA A 268 -12.28 -0.32 3.99
CA ALA A 268 -13.32 -0.79 3.08
C ALA A 268 -14.65 -1.12 3.82
N GLN A 269 -14.70 -1.31 5.15
CA GLN A 269 -15.94 -1.27 5.96
C GLN A 269 -15.69 -1.26 7.49
N PRO A 270 -15.88 -0.13 8.18
CA PRO A 270 -16.40 -0.13 9.56
C PRO A 270 -17.89 0.27 9.60
N SER A 271 -18.37 0.97 8.57
CA SER A 271 -19.74 1.49 8.50
C SER A 271 -20.79 0.40 8.32
N ALA A 272 -20.53 -0.65 7.54
CA ALA A 272 -21.52 -1.72 7.35
C ALA A 272 -21.74 -2.54 8.62
N ILE A 273 -20.68 -2.85 9.38
CA ILE A 273 -20.80 -3.69 10.58
C ILE A 273 -21.55 -2.96 11.71
N VAL A 274 -21.29 -1.66 11.90
CA VAL A 274 -22.01 -0.87 12.92
C VAL A 274 -23.46 -0.62 12.53
N THR A 275 -23.75 -0.51 11.23
CA THR A 275 -25.11 -0.32 10.72
C THR A 275 -25.92 -1.62 10.80
N ASP A 276 -25.31 -2.77 10.46
CA ASP A 276 -25.94 -4.09 10.60
C ASP A 276 -26.14 -4.46 12.07
N MET A 277 -25.20 -4.15 12.96
CA MET A 277 -25.39 -4.36 14.41
C MET A 277 -26.53 -3.48 14.96
N ARG A 278 -26.64 -2.22 14.54
CA ARG A 278 -27.76 -1.35 14.93
C ARG A 278 -29.09 -1.82 14.36
N ALA A 279 -29.12 -2.26 13.10
CA ALA A 279 -30.33 -2.80 12.47
C ALA A 279 -30.82 -4.06 13.20
N SER A 280 -29.90 -4.96 13.55
CA SER A 280 -30.20 -6.21 14.29
C SER A 280 -30.72 -5.95 15.71
N LEU A 281 -30.22 -4.90 16.38
CA LEU A 281 -30.68 -4.48 17.70
C LEU A 281 -32.06 -3.79 17.67
N ILE A 282 -32.41 -3.11 16.57
CA ILE A 282 -33.71 -2.45 16.43
C ILE A 282 -34.82 -3.47 16.10
N ASP A 283 -34.50 -4.52 15.35
CA ASP A 283 -35.44 -5.59 14.96
C ASP A 283 -35.73 -6.60 16.10
N SER A 284 -34.92 -6.60 17.17
CA SER A 284 -35.16 -7.43 18.36
C SER A 284 -35.96 -6.73 19.47
N VAL A 285 -36.20 -5.43 19.31
CA VAL A 285 -36.92 -4.58 20.28
C VAL A 285 -38.26 -4.07 19.71
N SER A 286 -38.58 -4.44 18.46
CA SER A 286 -39.87 -4.18 17.80
C SER A 286 -40.73 -5.44 17.78
#